data_AF-A0A7Y2ZPA5-F1
#
_entry.id   AF-A0A7Y2ZPA5-F1
#
_cell.length_a   1.000
_cell.length_b   1.000
_cell.length_c   1.000
_cell.angle_alpha   90.00
_cell.angle_beta   90.00
_cell.angle_gamma   90.00
#
_symmetry.space_group_name_H-M   'P 1'
#
loop_
_entity.id
_entity.type
_entity.pdbx_description
1 polymer ?
#
loop_
_entity_poly.entity_id
_entity_poly.type
_entity_poly.pdbx_seq_one_letter_code
_entity_poly.pdbx_strand_id
1 'polypeptide(L)'
;MNTKLLNKDIQEFINAHLDSNPFDLTLKHREFNGVSMSEIAEQIDSKRRIKDKLPTWFKADSILYPNKSRLQQSSSEITARHKCELVSGTSIIDITGGFGVDCFYLAKSFTDVYYCEQEEELHNVAVHNFEVLKAKNIKAFNDDGLDVLKNSKMHFNWIYAD
;
A
#
# COMPACT_ATOMS: atom_id res chain seq x y z
N MET A 1 -6.59 -5.53 8.50
CA MET A 1 -6.78 -5.96 7.09
C MET A 1 -7.87 -7.03 6.95
N ASN A 2 -8.97 -6.72 6.26
CA ASN A 2 -10.02 -7.68 5.95
C ASN A 2 -9.71 -8.46 4.65
N THR A 3 -9.21 -9.69 4.77
CA THR A 3 -8.82 -10.53 3.61
C THR A 3 -10.00 -10.93 2.73
N LYS A 4 -11.24 -10.86 3.21
CA LYS A 4 -12.42 -11.16 2.40
C LYS A 4 -12.59 -10.19 1.23
N LEU A 5 -12.03 -8.98 1.32
CA LEU A 5 -12.00 -8.02 0.21
C LEU A 5 -11.26 -8.57 -1.02
N LEU A 6 -10.38 -9.57 -0.85
CA LEU A 6 -9.65 -10.23 -1.94
C LEU A 6 -10.49 -11.30 -2.66
N ASN A 7 -11.73 -11.56 -2.20
CA ASN A 7 -12.65 -12.42 -2.92
C ASN A 7 -12.85 -11.92 -4.35
N LYS A 8 -12.83 -12.85 -5.31
CA LYS A 8 -12.91 -12.53 -6.74
C LYS A 8 -14.14 -11.70 -7.09
N ASP A 9 -15.32 -12.10 -6.61
CA ASP A 9 -16.56 -11.38 -6.93
C ASP A 9 -16.56 -9.96 -6.32
N ILE A 10 -15.95 -9.78 -5.14
CA ILE A 10 -15.79 -8.45 -4.54
C ILE A 10 -14.84 -7.59 -5.40
N GLN A 11 -13.71 -8.11 -5.86
CA GLN A 11 -12.78 -7.38 -6.73
C GLN A 11 -13.42 -7.02 -8.07
N GLU A 12 -14.17 -7.94 -8.68
CA GLU A 12 -14.95 -7.68 -9.88
C GLU A 12 -16.02 -6.61 -9.65
N PHE A 13 -16.72 -6.67 -8.52
CA PHE A 13 -17.70 -5.67 -8.13
C PHE A 13 -17.07 -4.28 -7.97
N ILE A 14 -15.93 -4.18 -7.29
CA ILE A 14 -15.19 -2.91 -7.10
C ILE A 14 -14.83 -2.31 -8.47
N ASN A 15 -14.28 -3.12 -9.38
CA ASN A 15 -13.88 -2.68 -10.71
C ASN A 15 -15.06 -2.25 -11.59
N ALA A 16 -16.20 -2.95 -11.50
CA ALA A 16 -17.41 -2.64 -12.27
C ALA A 16 -18.10 -1.35 -11.79
N HIS A 17 -17.86 -0.91 -10.55
CA HIS A 17 -18.55 0.21 -9.93
C HIS A 17 -17.66 1.43 -9.66
N LEU A 18 -16.49 1.55 -10.33
CA LEU A 18 -15.58 2.69 -10.15
C LEU A 18 -16.23 4.06 -10.41
N ASP A 19 -17.19 4.12 -11.34
CA ASP A 19 -17.93 5.35 -11.67
C ASP A 19 -19.26 5.48 -10.92
N SER A 20 -19.59 4.53 -10.05
CA SER A 20 -20.81 4.56 -9.25
C SER A 20 -20.71 5.54 -8.07
N ASN A 21 -21.86 6.02 -7.60
CA ASN A 21 -21.94 6.81 -6.39
C ASN A 21 -21.87 5.88 -5.15
N PRO A 22 -20.89 6.04 -4.25
CA PRO A 22 -20.77 5.24 -3.02
C PRO A 22 -22.05 5.22 -2.16
N PHE A 23 -22.80 6.32 -2.12
CA PHE A 23 -24.05 6.41 -1.35
C PHE A 23 -25.15 5.51 -1.92
N ASP A 24 -25.23 5.38 -3.24
CA ASP A 24 -26.25 4.54 -3.88
C ASP A 24 -25.98 3.06 -3.67
N LEU A 25 -24.70 2.67 -3.52
CA LEU A 25 -24.29 1.30 -3.26
C LEU A 25 -24.66 0.85 -1.84
N THR A 26 -24.34 1.68 -0.85
CA THR A 26 -24.59 1.36 0.57
C THR A 26 -26.07 1.34 0.94
N LEU A 27 -26.92 2.03 0.17
CA LEU A 27 -28.37 1.99 0.37
C LEU A 27 -29.01 0.69 -0.16
N LYS A 28 -28.45 0.11 -1.23
CA LYS A 28 -29.00 -1.08 -1.91
C LYS A 28 -28.65 -2.39 -1.23
N HIS A 29 -27.47 -2.47 -0.61
CA HIS A 29 -26.96 -3.69 0.00
C HIS A 29 -26.36 -3.38 1.38
N ARG A 30 -26.63 -4.25 2.36
CA ARG A 30 -25.94 -4.17 3.67
C ARG A 30 -24.56 -4.81 3.59
N GLU A 31 -24.49 -5.97 2.95
CA GLU A 31 -23.28 -6.76 2.78
C GLU A 31 -23.26 -7.43 1.40
N PHE A 32 -22.07 -7.78 0.94
CA PHE A 32 -21.83 -8.57 -0.25
C PHE A 32 -20.68 -9.54 0.03
N ASN A 33 -20.92 -10.84 -0.17
CA ASN A 33 -19.97 -11.91 0.15
C ASN A 33 -19.35 -11.82 1.57
N GLY A 34 -20.15 -11.41 2.55
CA GLY A 34 -19.74 -11.32 3.96
C GLY A 34 -18.79 -10.16 4.29
N VAL A 35 -18.75 -9.13 3.43
CA VAL A 35 -18.11 -7.83 3.68
C VAL A 35 -19.17 -6.73 3.64
N SER A 36 -19.06 -5.73 4.52
CA SER A 36 -20.02 -4.64 4.54
C SER A 36 -19.94 -3.83 3.24
N MET A 37 -21.09 -3.35 2.76
CA MET A 37 -21.10 -2.50 1.57
C MET A 37 -20.38 -1.15 1.82
N SER A 38 -20.26 -0.72 3.08
CA SER A 38 -19.47 0.44 3.46
C SER A 38 -17.97 0.25 3.19
N GLU A 39 -17.40 -0.90 3.57
CA GLU A 39 -15.99 -1.22 3.29
C GLU A 39 -15.73 -1.31 1.79
N ILE A 40 -16.63 -1.96 1.04
CA ILE A 40 -16.53 -2.06 -0.43
C ILE A 40 -16.59 -0.67 -1.07
N ALA A 41 -17.52 0.18 -0.62
CA ALA A 41 -17.65 1.55 -1.09
C ALA A 41 -16.40 2.41 -0.79
N GLU A 42 -15.74 2.18 0.35
CA GLU A 42 -14.47 2.84 0.68
C GLU A 42 -13.34 2.38 -0.25
N GLN A 43 -13.25 1.08 -0.58
CA GLN A 43 -12.29 0.59 -1.57
C GLN A 43 -12.53 1.18 -2.96
N ILE A 44 -13.79 1.31 -3.39
CA ILE A 44 -14.17 1.93 -4.67
C ILE A 44 -13.74 3.40 -4.70
N ASP A 45 -14.09 4.18 -3.67
CA ASP A 45 -13.70 5.61 -3.60
C ASP A 45 -12.18 5.78 -3.58
N SER A 46 -11.48 4.92 -2.84
CA SER A 46 -10.01 4.91 -2.75
C SER A 46 -9.36 4.60 -4.09
N LYS A 47 -9.77 3.50 -4.74
CA LYS A 47 -9.26 3.10 -6.07
C LYS A 47 -9.50 4.19 -7.11
N ARG A 48 -10.68 4.81 -7.12
CA ARG A 48 -10.97 5.92 -8.03
C ARG A 48 -10.04 7.11 -7.83
N ARG A 49 -9.82 7.53 -6.57
CA ARG A 49 -9.02 8.73 -6.25
C ARG A 49 -7.55 8.60 -6.59
N ILE A 50 -7.01 7.38 -6.50
CA ILE A 50 -5.58 7.15 -6.71
C ILE A 50 -5.21 6.90 -8.17
N LYS A 51 -6.17 6.84 -9.09
CA LYS A 51 -5.96 6.59 -10.52
C LYS A 51 -4.79 7.39 -11.12
N ASP A 52 -4.75 8.69 -10.87
CA ASP A 52 -3.72 9.57 -11.44
C ASP A 52 -2.45 9.62 -10.58
N LYS A 53 -2.60 9.49 -9.25
CA LYS A 53 -1.48 9.55 -8.28
C LYS A 53 -0.64 8.27 -8.30
N LEU A 54 -1.31 7.12 -8.40
CA LEU A 54 -0.78 5.76 -8.29
C LEU A 54 -1.33 4.85 -9.42
N PRO A 55 -1.02 5.14 -10.70
CA PRO A 55 -1.52 4.37 -11.85
C PRO A 55 -1.15 2.87 -11.82
N THR A 56 -0.02 2.50 -11.22
CA THR A 56 0.42 1.10 -11.02
C THR A 56 -0.52 0.38 -10.05
N TRP A 57 -0.85 1.00 -8.91
CA TRP A 57 -1.83 0.44 -7.95
C TRP A 57 -3.23 0.38 -8.55
N PHE A 58 -3.64 1.43 -9.28
CA PHE A 58 -4.96 1.47 -9.92
C PHE A 58 -5.16 0.33 -10.93
N LYS A 59 -4.14 0.03 -11.73
CA LYS A 59 -4.19 -1.01 -12.77
C LYS A 59 -4.02 -2.43 -12.24
N ALA A 60 -3.43 -2.59 -11.06
CA ALA A 60 -3.26 -3.90 -10.45
C ALA A 60 -4.59 -4.42 -9.88
N ASP A 61 -4.86 -5.69 -10.12
CA ASP A 61 -5.97 -6.40 -9.48
C ASP A 61 -5.62 -6.75 -8.04
N SER A 62 -6.62 -6.85 -7.17
CA SER A 62 -6.44 -7.28 -5.78
C SER A 62 -5.56 -6.35 -4.93
N ILE A 63 -5.40 -5.09 -5.30
CA ILE A 63 -4.83 -4.06 -4.41
C ILE A 63 -5.84 -3.73 -3.31
N LEU A 64 -5.35 -3.67 -2.08
CA LEU A 64 -6.11 -3.17 -0.94
C LEU A 64 -5.69 -1.73 -0.62
N TYR A 65 -6.67 -0.89 -0.36
CA TYR A 65 -6.45 0.50 0.01
C TYR A 65 -6.64 0.67 1.52
N PRO A 66 -5.73 1.36 2.23
CA PRO A 66 -5.90 1.69 3.63
C PRO A 66 -6.96 2.80 3.75
N ASN A 67 -7.20 3.24 5.00
CA ASN A 67 -8.08 4.37 5.23
C ASN A 67 -7.66 5.62 4.42
N LYS A 68 -8.64 6.48 4.17
CA LYS A 68 -8.48 7.68 3.34
C LYS A 68 -7.33 8.60 3.75
N SER A 69 -7.05 8.73 5.05
CA SER A 69 -5.99 9.62 5.55
C SER A 69 -4.61 9.10 5.12
N ARG A 70 -4.34 7.81 5.36
CA ARG A 70 -3.07 7.17 4.97
C ARG A 70 -2.87 7.19 3.46
N LEU A 71 -3.93 6.98 2.69
CA LEU A 71 -3.88 7.04 1.24
C LEU A 71 -3.54 8.44 0.72
N GLN A 72 -4.08 9.49 1.34
CA GLN A 72 -3.79 10.87 0.97
C GLN A 72 -2.35 11.27 1.30
N GLN A 73 -1.83 10.82 2.44
CA GLN A 73 -0.46 11.09 2.89
C GLN A 73 0.63 10.39 2.06
N SER A 74 0.30 9.31 1.34
CA SER A 74 1.28 8.60 0.51
C SER A 74 1.94 9.49 -0.55
N SER A 75 3.16 9.15 -0.96
CA SER A 75 3.79 9.75 -2.14
C SER A 75 3.01 9.46 -3.43
N SER A 76 3.19 10.31 -4.45
CA SER A 76 2.80 9.96 -5.83
C SER A 76 3.86 9.07 -6.48
N GLU A 77 3.52 8.31 -7.51
CA GLU A 77 4.51 7.51 -8.25
C GLU A 77 5.60 8.34 -8.92
N ILE A 78 5.28 9.58 -9.31
CA ILE A 78 6.25 10.49 -9.90
C ILE A 78 7.27 10.90 -8.83
N THR A 79 6.79 11.28 -7.65
CA THR A 79 7.63 11.68 -6.52
C THR A 79 8.48 10.52 -6.01
N ALA A 80 7.89 9.34 -5.83
CA ALA A 80 8.59 8.14 -5.35
C ALA A 80 9.70 7.69 -6.30
N ARG A 81 9.45 7.75 -7.61
CA ARG A 81 10.46 7.48 -8.62
C ARG A 81 11.62 8.48 -8.57
N HIS A 82 11.30 9.77 -8.47
CA HIS A 82 12.32 10.80 -8.36
C HIS A 82 13.18 10.62 -7.10
N LYS A 83 12.56 10.35 -5.94
CA LYS A 83 13.28 10.05 -4.68
C LYS A 83 14.24 8.87 -4.86
N CYS A 84 13.81 7.82 -5.55
CA CYS A 84 14.63 6.63 -5.83
C CYS A 84 15.86 6.94 -6.69
N GLU A 85 15.79 7.91 -7.60
CA GLU A 85 16.92 8.33 -8.45
C GLU A 85 18.00 9.10 -7.68
N LEU A 86 17.68 9.64 -6.49
CA LEU A 86 18.62 10.43 -5.67
C LEU A 86 19.57 9.58 -4.83
N VAL A 87 19.31 8.27 -4.73
CA VAL A 87 20.03 7.36 -3.85
C VAL A 87 20.48 6.11 -4.61
N SER A 88 21.57 5.51 -4.16
CA SER A 88 22.11 4.28 -4.75
C SER A 88 22.81 3.43 -3.69
N GLY A 89 22.76 2.11 -3.84
CA GLY A 89 23.41 1.18 -2.93
C GLY A 89 22.81 -0.22 -3.06
N THR A 90 23.14 -1.09 -2.11
CA THR A 90 22.64 -2.47 -2.05
C THR A 90 21.52 -2.64 -1.04
N SER A 91 21.56 -1.90 0.08
CA SER A 91 20.56 -2.00 1.16
C SER A 91 20.04 -0.65 1.64
N ILE A 92 18.74 -0.56 1.89
CA ILE A 92 18.05 0.62 2.43
C ILE A 92 16.93 0.22 3.38
N ILE A 93 16.74 0.99 4.45
CA ILE A 93 15.61 0.86 5.37
C ILE A 93 14.74 2.12 5.32
N ASP A 94 13.45 1.94 5.10
CA ASP A 94 12.40 2.95 5.25
C ASP A 94 11.81 2.81 6.66
N ILE A 95 12.13 3.77 7.53
CA ILE A 95 11.72 3.74 8.94
C ILE A 95 10.34 4.36 9.18
N THR A 96 9.71 4.88 8.13
CA THR A 96 8.40 5.56 8.18
C THR A 96 7.30 4.78 7.47
N GLY A 97 7.65 3.98 6.46
CA GLY A 97 6.80 2.99 5.81
C GLY A 97 5.55 3.55 5.12
N GLY A 98 4.48 3.77 5.88
CA GLY A 98 3.22 4.31 5.40
C GLY A 98 2.51 3.36 4.42
N PHE A 99 1.97 3.88 3.32
CA PHE A 99 1.37 3.01 2.28
C PHE A 99 2.41 2.24 1.45
N GLY A 100 3.71 2.45 1.69
CA GLY A 100 4.77 1.70 1.03
C GLY A 100 5.09 2.13 -0.41
N VAL A 101 4.57 3.26 -0.89
CA VAL A 101 4.81 3.72 -2.27
C VAL A 101 6.30 4.03 -2.50
N ASP A 102 6.94 4.75 -1.59
CA ASP A 102 8.37 5.06 -1.69
C ASP A 102 9.21 3.78 -1.58
N CYS A 103 8.91 2.94 -0.59
CA CYS A 103 9.52 1.62 -0.41
C CYS A 103 9.44 0.74 -1.68
N PHE A 104 8.28 0.69 -2.35
CA PHE A 104 8.10 -0.03 -3.61
C PHE A 104 9.01 0.48 -4.73
N TYR A 105 9.19 1.80 -4.83
CA TYR A 105 10.09 2.37 -5.84
C TYR A 105 11.56 2.16 -5.50
N LEU A 106 11.93 2.25 -4.22
CA LEU A 106 13.27 1.90 -3.74
C LEU A 106 13.62 0.44 -4.07
N ALA A 107 12.64 -0.47 -3.96
CA ALA A 107 12.81 -1.89 -4.30
C ALA A 107 13.13 -2.16 -5.78
N LYS A 108 12.98 -1.17 -6.66
CA LYS A 108 13.39 -1.29 -8.06
C LYS A 108 14.90 -1.07 -8.28
N SER A 109 15.57 -0.40 -7.35
CA SER A 109 16.98 -0.01 -7.48
C SER A 109 17.89 -0.63 -6.42
N PHE A 110 17.34 -1.10 -5.31
CA PHE A 110 18.08 -1.74 -4.22
C PHE A 110 17.86 -3.26 -4.21
N THR A 111 18.89 -3.99 -3.80
CA THR A 111 18.82 -5.46 -3.65
C THR A 111 18.01 -5.85 -2.42
N ASP A 112 18.22 -5.16 -1.30
CA ASP A 112 17.55 -5.42 -0.03
C ASP A 112 16.86 -4.14 0.46
N VAL A 113 15.53 -4.16 0.48
CA VAL A 113 14.73 -3.05 1.02
C VAL A 113 14.04 -3.51 2.29
N TYR A 114 14.11 -2.70 3.33
CA TYR A 114 13.48 -2.97 4.60
C TYR A 114 12.40 -1.92 4.85
N TYR A 115 11.19 -2.38 5.14
CA TYR A 115 10.01 -1.57 5.37
C TYR A 115 9.59 -1.66 6.83
N CYS A 116 9.48 -0.53 7.52
CA CYS A 116 8.99 -0.48 8.90
C CYS A 116 7.68 0.32 8.96
N GLU A 117 6.62 -0.30 9.47
CA GLU A 117 5.36 0.37 9.76
C GLU A 117 4.74 -0.20 11.03
N GLN A 118 4.53 0.66 12.01
CA GLN A 118 4.05 0.29 13.34
C GLN A 118 2.56 -0.08 13.37
N GLU A 119 1.75 0.52 12.49
CA GLU A 119 0.31 0.29 12.48
C GLU A 119 0.00 -1.02 11.73
N GLU A 120 -0.44 -2.03 12.47
CA GLU A 120 -0.63 -3.40 11.97
C GLU A 120 -1.52 -3.48 10.73
N GLU A 121 -2.61 -2.70 10.67
CA GLU A 121 -3.51 -2.74 9.52
C GLU A 121 -2.85 -2.19 8.27
N LEU A 122 -2.21 -1.02 8.35
CA LEU A 122 -1.48 -0.40 7.24
C LEU A 122 -0.27 -1.25 6.80
N HIS A 123 0.47 -1.81 7.76
CA HIS A 123 1.54 -2.77 7.51
C HIS A 123 1.04 -3.94 6.67
N ASN A 124 -0.04 -4.60 7.11
CA ASN A 124 -0.57 -5.76 6.41
C ASN A 124 -1.08 -5.42 5.00
N VAL A 125 -1.69 -4.25 4.83
CA VAL A 125 -2.10 -3.75 3.52
C VAL A 125 -0.89 -3.51 2.59
N ALA A 126 0.17 -2.85 3.08
CA ALA A 126 1.36 -2.60 2.30
C ALA A 126 2.07 -3.91 1.90
N VAL A 127 2.24 -4.84 2.84
CA VAL A 127 2.86 -6.16 2.59
C VAL A 127 2.10 -6.95 1.53
N HIS A 128 0.77 -7.02 1.66
CA HIS A 128 -0.08 -7.65 0.65
C HIS A 128 0.11 -7.01 -0.73
N ASN A 129 0.11 -5.66 -0.78
CA ASN A 129 0.28 -4.95 -2.03
C ASN A 129 1.68 -5.15 -2.65
N PHE A 130 2.74 -5.27 -1.85
CA PHE A 130 4.08 -5.60 -2.36
C PHE A 130 4.10 -6.94 -3.09
N GLU A 131 3.41 -7.95 -2.55
CA GLU A 131 3.29 -9.26 -3.22
C GLU A 131 2.52 -9.16 -4.55
N VAL A 132 1.38 -8.47 -4.55
CA VAL A 132 0.58 -8.21 -5.77
C VAL A 132 1.41 -7.50 -6.83
N LEU A 133 2.21 -6.51 -6.40
CA LEU A 133 3.08 -5.71 -7.27
C LEU A 133 4.44 -6.39 -7.56
N LYS A 134 4.65 -7.61 -7.07
CA LYS A 134 5.84 -8.45 -7.29
C LYS A 134 7.16 -7.84 -6.75
N ALA A 135 7.08 -7.00 -5.72
CA ALA A 135 8.24 -6.42 -5.04
C ALA A 135 8.76 -7.35 -3.93
N LYS A 136 9.28 -8.51 -4.33
CA LYS A 136 9.67 -9.61 -3.42
C LYS A 136 10.93 -9.36 -2.59
N ASN A 137 11.69 -8.33 -2.92
CA ASN A 137 12.91 -7.94 -2.23
C ASN A 137 12.66 -6.95 -1.07
N ILE A 138 11.40 -6.65 -0.76
CA ILE A 138 11.00 -5.88 0.42
C ILE A 138 10.81 -6.83 1.60
N LYS A 139 11.54 -6.58 2.69
CA LYS A 139 11.41 -7.26 3.98
C LYS A 139 10.67 -6.33 4.94
N ALA A 140 9.49 -6.73 5.37
CA ALA A 140 8.62 -5.90 6.20
C ALA A 140 8.74 -6.22 7.69
N PHE A 141 8.73 -5.18 8.51
CA PHE A 141 8.68 -5.23 9.97
C PHE A 141 7.47 -4.42 10.44
N ASN A 142 6.58 -5.06 11.20
CA ASN A 142 5.52 -4.37 11.90
C ASN A 142 6.04 -3.88 13.26
N ASP A 143 6.82 -2.81 13.24
CA ASP A 143 7.47 -2.24 14.41
C ASP A 143 7.84 -0.77 14.16
N ASP A 144 8.23 -0.06 15.21
CA ASP A 144 8.80 1.28 15.11
C ASP A 144 10.16 1.21 14.40
N GLY A 145 10.33 2.00 13.34
CA GLY A 145 11.54 1.95 12.52
C GLY A 145 12.81 2.37 13.26
N LEU A 146 12.73 3.25 14.27
CA LEU A 146 13.88 3.60 15.10
C LEU A 146 14.24 2.45 16.05
N ASP A 147 13.26 1.72 16.55
CA ASP A 147 13.52 0.55 17.39
C ASP A 147 14.09 -0.63 16.57
N VAL A 148 13.63 -0.82 15.32
CA VAL A 148 14.29 -1.74 14.37
C VAL A 148 15.74 -1.35 14.16
N LEU A 149 16.05 -0.06 13.96
CA LEU A 149 17.43 0.41 13.80
C LEU A 149 18.29 0.14 15.04
N LYS A 150 17.80 0.44 16.24
CA LYS A 150 18.55 0.27 17.50
C LYS A 150 18.85 -1.21 17.80
N ASN A 151 17.89 -2.09 17.52
CA ASN A 151 17.96 -3.50 17.88
C ASN A 151 18.57 -4.38 16.78
N SER A 152 18.74 -3.84 15.58
CA SER A 152 19.32 -4.53 14.44
C SER A 152 20.86 -4.54 14.47
N LYS A 153 21.44 -5.66 14.03
CA LYS A 153 22.87 -5.75 13.69
C LYS A 153 23.13 -5.59 12.18
N MET A 154 22.09 -5.28 11.41
CA MET A 154 22.19 -5.08 9.96
C MET A 154 22.81 -3.71 9.65
N HIS A 155 23.56 -3.64 8.55
CA HIS A 155 24.09 -2.40 8.02
C HIS A 155 23.32 -1.99 6.76
N PHE A 156 22.89 -0.73 6.73
CA PHE A 156 22.16 -0.14 5.61
C PHE A 156 23.04 0.91 4.94
N ASN A 157 23.01 0.99 3.61
CA ASN A 157 23.66 2.10 2.91
C ASN A 157 22.88 3.41 3.12
N TRP A 158 21.57 3.29 3.27
CA TRP A 158 20.66 4.41 3.45
C TRP A 158 19.61 4.14 4.52
N ILE A 159 19.23 5.20 5.22
CA ILE A 159 18.04 5.27 6.07
C ILE A 159 17.13 6.31 5.43
N TYR A 160 15.90 5.93 5.13
CA TYR A 160 14.88 6.80 4.54
C TYR A 160 13.79 7.11 5.58
N ALA A 161 13.38 8.37 5.65
CA ALA A 161 12.31 8.86 6.52
C ALA A 161 11.58 10.03 5.82
N ASP A 162 10.24 10.00 5.84
CA ASP A 162 9.33 11.02 5.30
C ASP A 162 8.22 11.36 6.31
#